data_AF-A0A3M7B126-F1
#
_entry.id   AF-A0A3M7B126-F1
#
_cell.length_a   1.000
_cell.length_b   1.000
_cell.length_c   1.000
_cell.angle_alpha   90.00
_cell.angle_beta   90.00
_cell.angle_gamma   90.00
#
_symmetry.space_group_name_H-M   'P 1'
#
loop_
_entity.id
_entity.type
_entity.pdbx_description
1 polymer ?
#
loop_
_entity_poly.entity_id
_entity_poly.type
_entity_poly.pdbx_seq_one_letter_code
_entity_poly.pdbx_strand_id
1 'polypeptide(L)'
;MATTSLLQPPTPSNPHHTLTLSQRAAGFFESQQSSFTLPYPLSLLSNTESQEKWATYESLFLACLRTSDNDAAYLCLEELTDRFGRQNERVMALQGLYKEAMAGSQGELEEVLRGYDEILKEDPTVFSIRKRRAALLRSMGKVSESVQELVRLLDVSPTDAETWAELADMYVQQGLYEQAVYCLEEVLVVMPNAWNMHARLGEVFYLASQRQEGGDQLKGLSESMRRFCRSIELCDDYLRGYYGLKLTTGSLLLTLEGAAKPQKSSSDPVTGDLAPPSIESVRKLNQAATAKLGEIIRRVGSGEKGWDGYNEAEIKAARELLEKGAQKIER
;
A
#
# COMPACT_ATOMS: atom_id res chain seq x y z
N MET A 1 -5.30 -7.17 -14.84
CA MET A 1 -6.34 -6.67 -13.93
C MET A 1 -5.93 -7.08 -12.53
N ALA A 2 -5.45 -6.15 -11.71
CA ALA A 2 -5.12 -6.46 -10.32
C ALA A 2 -6.44 -6.74 -9.58
N THR A 3 -6.55 -7.91 -8.98
CA THR A 3 -7.65 -8.25 -8.07
C THR A 3 -7.63 -7.25 -6.94
N THR A 4 -8.60 -6.33 -6.91
CA THR A 4 -8.83 -5.43 -5.79
C THR A 4 -9.20 -6.30 -4.59
N SER A 5 -8.21 -6.57 -3.73
CA SER A 5 -8.46 -7.17 -2.42
C SER A 5 -9.26 -6.16 -1.61
N LEU A 6 -10.35 -6.58 -0.99
CA LEU A 6 -11.26 -5.74 -0.18
C LEU A 6 -10.61 -5.15 1.09
N LEU A 7 -9.34 -5.46 1.26
CA LEU A 7 -8.57 -5.34 2.48
C LEU A 7 -7.32 -4.48 2.24
N GLN A 8 -7.05 -4.07 1.00
CA GLN A 8 -6.12 -2.99 0.72
C GLN A 8 -6.72 -1.67 1.26
N PRO A 9 -6.01 -0.87 2.07
CA PRO A 9 -6.09 0.56 1.83
C PRO A 9 -5.72 0.71 0.36
N PRO A 10 -6.58 1.32 -0.48
CA PRO A 10 -6.39 1.33 -1.93
C PRO A 10 -4.91 1.59 -2.21
N THR A 11 -4.26 0.75 -3.03
CA THR A 11 -3.10 1.23 -3.79
C THR A 11 -3.51 2.61 -4.26
N PRO A 12 -2.86 3.72 -3.84
CA PRO A 12 -3.46 5.05 -3.90
C PRO A 12 -3.96 5.27 -5.31
N SER A 13 -5.26 4.99 -5.49
CA SER A 13 -5.86 5.00 -6.81
C SER A 13 -5.94 6.48 -7.08
N ASN A 14 -5.30 6.92 -8.16
CA ASN A 14 -5.25 8.33 -8.49
C ASN A 14 -6.64 8.93 -8.21
N PRO A 15 -6.78 9.92 -7.31
CA PRO A 15 -8.08 10.44 -6.93
C PRO A 15 -8.94 10.82 -8.14
N HIS A 16 -8.29 11.25 -9.23
CA HIS A 16 -8.93 11.50 -10.51
C HIS A 16 -9.53 10.25 -11.14
N HIS A 17 -8.80 9.14 -11.14
CA HIS A 17 -9.30 7.85 -11.62
C HIS A 17 -10.47 7.35 -10.76
N THR A 18 -10.37 7.47 -9.42
CA THR A 18 -11.46 7.12 -8.51
C THR A 18 -12.71 7.94 -8.78
N LEU A 19 -12.57 9.25 -8.95
CA LEU A 19 -13.67 10.15 -9.28
C LEU A 19 -14.28 9.84 -10.66
N THR A 20 -13.43 9.58 -11.66
CA THR A 20 -13.90 9.21 -13.00
C THR A 20 -14.68 7.90 -12.97
N LEU A 21 -14.26 6.94 -12.14
CA LEU A 21 -14.96 5.67 -11.97
C LEU A 21 -16.31 5.86 -11.29
N SER A 22 -16.39 6.64 -10.20
CA SER A 22 -17.67 6.89 -9.51
C SER A 22 -18.65 7.69 -10.37
N GLN A 23 -18.18 8.67 -11.15
CA GLN A 23 -19.02 9.42 -12.10
C GLN A 23 -19.67 8.55 -13.18
N ARG A 24 -19.12 7.35 -13.45
CA ARG A 24 -19.70 6.39 -14.40
C ARG A 24 -20.80 5.51 -13.78
N ALA A 25 -21.05 5.62 -12.48
CA ALA A 25 -22.02 4.78 -11.76
C ALA A 25 -23.41 4.83 -12.39
N ALA A 26 -23.96 6.03 -12.59
CA ALA A 26 -25.31 6.21 -13.15
C ALA A 26 -25.46 5.54 -14.52
N GLY A 27 -24.53 5.81 -15.45
CA GLY A 27 -24.55 5.20 -16.78
C GLY A 27 -24.33 3.67 -16.74
N PHE A 28 -23.54 3.18 -15.78
CA PHE A 28 -23.39 1.75 -15.55
C PHE A 28 -24.73 1.13 -15.12
N PHE A 29 -25.42 1.68 -14.13
CA PHE A 29 -26.73 1.17 -13.70
C PHE A 29 -27.78 1.21 -14.81
N GLU A 30 -27.85 2.29 -15.61
CA GLU A 30 -28.74 2.39 -16.77
C GLU A 30 -28.47 1.28 -17.81
N SER A 31 -27.19 1.00 -18.07
CA SER A 31 -26.79 -0.09 -18.98
C SER A 31 -27.20 -1.47 -18.47
N GLN A 32 -27.27 -1.67 -17.15
CA GLN A 32 -27.71 -2.93 -16.55
C GLN A 32 -29.23 -3.07 -16.53
N GLN A 33 -29.97 -1.97 -16.28
CA GLN A 33 -31.44 -1.97 -16.29
C GLN A 33 -32.00 -2.22 -17.68
N SER A 34 -31.36 -1.68 -18.72
CA SER A 34 -31.75 -1.92 -20.12
C SER A 34 -31.57 -3.38 -20.57
N SER A 35 -30.90 -4.23 -19.76
CA SER A 35 -30.74 -5.66 -20.02
C SER A 35 -31.94 -6.52 -19.56
N PHE A 36 -32.90 -5.96 -18.81
CA PHE A 36 -34.01 -6.69 -18.21
C PHE A 36 -35.39 -6.12 -18.57
N THR A 37 -36.08 -6.79 -19.48
CA THR A 37 -37.54 -7.08 -19.39
C THR A 37 -37.90 -8.22 -20.37
N LEU A 38 -37.04 -9.23 -20.49
CA LEU A 38 -37.42 -10.45 -21.22
C LEU A 38 -37.96 -11.49 -20.23
N PRO A 39 -39.16 -12.04 -20.44
CA PRO A 39 -39.70 -13.09 -19.58
C PRO A 39 -38.86 -14.37 -19.71
N TYR A 40 -38.85 -15.19 -18.66
CA TYR A 40 -38.23 -16.52 -18.72
C TYR A 40 -38.82 -17.33 -19.90
N PRO A 41 -38.00 -18.04 -20.70
CA PRO A 41 -36.55 -18.25 -20.56
C PRO A 41 -35.67 -17.26 -21.34
N LEU A 42 -36.25 -16.24 -21.99
CA LEU A 42 -35.51 -15.29 -22.83
C LEU A 42 -34.58 -14.37 -22.01
N SER A 43 -34.84 -14.20 -20.71
CA SER A 43 -33.92 -13.54 -19.77
C SER A 43 -32.54 -14.21 -19.70
N LEU A 44 -32.44 -15.51 -20.00
CA LEU A 44 -31.17 -16.24 -20.03
C LEU A 44 -30.28 -15.83 -21.21
N LEU A 45 -30.85 -15.18 -22.23
CA LEU A 45 -30.12 -14.70 -23.40
C LEU A 45 -29.59 -13.28 -23.23
N SER A 46 -30.18 -12.47 -22.34
CA SER A 46 -29.78 -11.07 -22.11
C SER A 46 -28.94 -10.87 -20.85
N ASN A 47 -29.09 -11.74 -19.84
CA ASN A 47 -28.36 -11.62 -18.58
C ASN A 47 -27.04 -12.39 -18.64
N THR A 48 -26.01 -11.78 -19.23
CA THR A 48 -24.66 -12.35 -19.19
C THR A 48 -24.05 -12.14 -17.81
N GLU A 49 -24.26 -13.10 -16.92
CA GLU A 49 -23.49 -13.16 -15.67
C GLU A 49 -22.01 -13.32 -16.02
N SER A 50 -21.22 -12.26 -15.81
CA SER A 50 -19.78 -12.29 -16.01
C SER A 50 -19.07 -11.93 -14.70
N GLN A 51 -17.89 -12.52 -14.50
CA GLN A 51 -17.02 -12.15 -13.37
C GLN A 51 -16.64 -10.67 -13.43
N GLU A 52 -16.47 -10.12 -14.65
CA GLU A 52 -16.13 -8.72 -14.90
C GLU A 52 -17.24 -7.76 -14.43
N LYS A 53 -18.52 -8.13 -14.60
CA LYS A 53 -19.66 -7.35 -14.10
C LYS A 53 -19.56 -7.16 -12.59
N TRP A 54 -19.39 -8.25 -11.84
CA TRP A 54 -19.34 -8.19 -10.38
C TRP A 54 -18.06 -7.52 -9.86
N ALA A 55 -16.92 -7.72 -10.52
CA ALA A 55 -15.71 -6.96 -10.25
C ALA A 55 -15.90 -5.44 -10.47
N THR A 56 -16.71 -5.06 -11.46
CA THR A 56 -17.08 -3.67 -11.72
C THR A 56 -17.96 -3.11 -10.60
N TYR A 57 -18.99 -3.83 -10.17
CA TYR A 57 -19.82 -3.41 -9.02
C TYR A 57 -18.99 -3.17 -7.76
N GLU A 58 -18.06 -4.06 -7.43
CA GLU A 58 -17.19 -3.87 -6.28
C GLU A 58 -16.23 -2.69 -6.44
N SER A 59 -15.63 -2.54 -7.62
CA SER A 59 -14.72 -1.42 -7.90
C SER A 59 -15.49 -0.09 -7.84
N LEU A 60 -16.73 -0.07 -8.31
CA LEU A 60 -17.63 1.07 -8.28
C LEU A 60 -18.05 1.40 -6.85
N PHE A 61 -18.48 0.39 -6.09
CA PHE A 61 -18.78 0.51 -4.65
C PHE A 61 -17.64 1.21 -3.90
N LEU A 62 -16.40 0.73 -4.06
CA LEU A 62 -15.23 1.30 -3.40
C LEU A 62 -14.92 2.73 -3.89
N ALA A 63 -15.18 3.03 -5.17
CA ALA A 63 -14.98 4.37 -5.72
C ALA A 63 -16.03 5.36 -5.20
N CYS A 64 -17.30 4.96 -5.18
CA CYS A 64 -18.42 5.73 -4.67
C CYS A 64 -18.23 6.08 -3.19
N LEU A 65 -17.83 5.11 -2.35
CA LEU A 65 -17.49 5.38 -0.94
C LEU A 65 -16.38 6.44 -0.79
N ARG A 66 -15.34 6.38 -1.63
CA ARG A 66 -14.23 7.35 -1.59
C ARG A 66 -14.64 8.74 -2.04
N THR A 67 -15.64 8.85 -2.92
CA THR A 67 -16.18 10.13 -3.37
C THR A 67 -17.41 10.57 -2.58
N SER A 68 -17.76 9.87 -1.50
CA SER A 68 -18.94 10.14 -0.66
C SER A 68 -20.27 10.08 -1.42
N ASP A 69 -20.32 9.30 -2.51
CA ASP A 69 -21.54 8.97 -3.24
C ASP A 69 -22.19 7.73 -2.59
N ASN A 70 -22.79 7.96 -1.43
CA ASN A 70 -23.29 6.90 -0.56
C ASN A 70 -24.50 6.16 -1.15
N ASP A 71 -25.28 6.83 -2.00
CA ASP A 71 -26.46 6.26 -2.65
C ASP A 71 -26.04 5.24 -3.72
N ALA A 72 -25.10 5.63 -4.60
CA ALA A 72 -24.57 4.71 -5.60
C ALA A 72 -23.81 3.53 -4.95
N ALA A 73 -23.07 3.78 -3.86
CA ALA A 73 -22.44 2.71 -3.09
C ALA A 73 -23.48 1.74 -2.51
N TYR A 74 -24.58 2.24 -1.95
CA TYR A 74 -25.66 1.39 -1.44
C TYR A 74 -26.27 0.52 -2.54
N LEU A 75 -26.54 1.09 -3.72
CA LEU A 75 -27.07 0.33 -4.86
C LEU A 75 -26.12 -0.80 -5.31
N CYS A 76 -24.82 -0.54 -5.39
CA CYS A 76 -23.86 -1.60 -5.69
C CYS A 76 -23.87 -2.71 -4.64
N LEU A 77 -23.99 -2.34 -3.36
CA LEU A 77 -23.99 -3.28 -2.26
C LEU A 77 -25.25 -4.15 -2.24
N GLU A 78 -26.42 -3.59 -2.54
CA GLU A 78 -27.68 -4.32 -2.64
C GLU A 78 -27.62 -5.33 -3.79
N GLU A 79 -27.14 -4.94 -4.97
CA GLU A 79 -26.99 -5.85 -6.12
C GLU A 79 -26.05 -7.03 -5.81
N LEU A 80 -24.94 -6.76 -5.12
CA LEU A 80 -24.02 -7.80 -4.66
C LEU A 80 -24.67 -8.70 -3.59
N THR A 81 -25.46 -8.11 -2.69
CA THR A 81 -26.16 -8.84 -1.63
C THR A 81 -27.26 -9.74 -2.20
N ASP A 82 -28.03 -9.25 -3.17
CA ASP A 82 -29.09 -10.01 -3.84
C ASP A 82 -28.52 -11.18 -4.64
N ARG A 83 -27.37 -10.98 -5.29
CA ARG A 83 -26.74 -12.04 -6.09
C ARG A 83 -26.04 -13.11 -5.27
N PHE A 84 -25.26 -12.71 -4.26
CA PHE A 84 -24.35 -13.60 -3.54
C PHE A 84 -24.86 -14.00 -2.14
N GLY A 85 -25.89 -13.30 -1.65
CA GLY A 85 -26.47 -13.52 -0.34
C GLY A 85 -25.72 -12.79 0.77
N ARG A 86 -26.46 -12.51 1.86
CA ARG A 86 -25.95 -11.79 3.04
C ARG A 86 -24.86 -12.54 3.81
N GLN A 87 -24.88 -13.88 3.76
CA GLN A 87 -23.91 -14.73 4.46
C GLN A 87 -22.59 -14.92 3.70
N ASN A 88 -22.46 -14.35 2.52
CA ASN A 88 -21.20 -14.41 1.78
C ASN A 88 -20.15 -13.54 2.48
N GLU A 89 -18.98 -14.09 2.82
CA GLU A 89 -17.94 -13.39 3.59
C GLU A 89 -17.47 -12.08 2.96
N ARG A 90 -17.45 -12.03 1.63
CA ARG A 90 -17.06 -10.86 0.84
C ARG A 90 -18.15 -9.78 0.89
N VAL A 91 -19.42 -10.18 0.80
CA VAL A 91 -20.57 -9.28 1.01
C VAL A 91 -20.63 -8.77 2.44
N MET A 92 -20.42 -9.62 3.46
CA MET A 92 -20.40 -9.20 4.86
C MET A 92 -19.34 -8.13 5.12
N ALA A 93 -18.13 -8.29 4.57
CA ALA A 93 -17.07 -7.31 4.68
C ALA A 93 -17.42 -5.98 3.98
N LEU A 94 -18.04 -6.03 2.81
CA LEU A 94 -18.53 -4.85 2.08
C LEU A 94 -19.64 -4.11 2.85
N GLN A 95 -20.59 -4.85 3.44
CA GLN A 95 -21.64 -4.28 4.27
C GLN A 95 -21.05 -3.60 5.51
N GLY A 96 -20.08 -4.25 6.15
CA GLY A 96 -19.32 -3.67 7.25
C GLY A 96 -18.63 -2.37 6.84
N LEU A 97 -17.88 -2.39 5.74
CA LEU A 97 -17.19 -1.21 5.20
C LEU A 97 -18.17 -0.06 4.87
N TYR A 98 -19.34 -0.36 4.33
CA TYR A 98 -20.39 0.65 4.12
C TYR A 98 -20.84 1.27 5.45
N LYS A 99 -21.13 0.44 6.47
CA LYS A 99 -21.52 0.92 7.80
C LYS A 99 -20.42 1.78 8.45
N GLU A 100 -19.16 1.39 8.30
CA GLU A 100 -18.02 2.18 8.77
C GLU A 100 -17.98 3.56 8.09
N ALA A 101 -18.18 3.61 6.77
CA ALA A 101 -18.18 4.87 6.01
C ALA A 101 -19.37 5.78 6.35
N MET A 102 -20.51 5.20 6.71
CA MET A 102 -21.71 5.94 7.11
C MET A 102 -21.67 6.43 8.56
N ALA A 103 -20.77 5.90 9.39
CA ALA A 103 -20.67 6.29 10.79
C ALA A 103 -20.15 7.73 10.92
N GLY A 104 -20.98 8.61 11.47
CA GLY A 104 -20.68 10.02 11.71
C GLY A 104 -20.08 10.29 13.10
N SER A 105 -20.01 9.28 13.97
CA SER A 105 -19.50 9.44 15.34
C SER A 105 -18.73 8.23 15.84
N GLN A 106 -17.93 8.43 16.89
CA GLN A 106 -17.20 7.34 17.56
C GLN A 106 -18.14 6.27 18.12
N GLY A 107 -19.33 6.66 18.62
CA GLY A 107 -20.31 5.71 19.15
C GLY A 107 -20.87 4.81 18.06
N GLU A 108 -21.11 5.34 16.86
CA GLU A 108 -21.56 4.53 15.71
C GLU A 108 -20.47 3.57 15.24
N LEU A 109 -19.19 3.98 15.25
CA LEU A 109 -18.07 3.07 14.96
C LEU A 109 -17.96 1.95 16.00
N GLU A 110 -18.28 2.21 17.27
CA GLU A 110 -18.37 1.17 18.31
C GLU A 110 -19.54 0.20 18.06
N GLU A 111 -20.68 0.66 17.54
CA GLU A 111 -21.76 -0.23 17.10
C GLU A 111 -21.29 -1.15 15.97
N VAL A 112 -20.54 -0.62 14.99
CA VAL A 112 -19.99 -1.43 13.90
C VAL A 112 -19.04 -2.50 14.44
N LEU A 113 -18.16 -2.14 15.39
CA LEU A 113 -17.30 -3.12 16.07
C LEU A 113 -18.10 -4.21 16.77
N ARG A 114 -19.18 -3.86 17.49
CA ARG A 114 -20.05 -4.85 18.13
C ARG A 114 -20.70 -5.78 17.10
N GLY A 115 -21.13 -5.24 15.97
CA GLY A 115 -21.64 -6.06 14.86
C GLY A 115 -20.60 -7.05 14.33
N TYR A 116 -19.32 -6.65 14.24
CA TYR A 116 -18.25 -7.60 13.90
C TYR A 116 -18.03 -8.65 14.99
N ASP A 117 -18.06 -8.27 16.26
CA ASP A 117 -17.91 -9.21 17.37
C ASP A 117 -19.05 -10.25 17.39
N GLU A 118 -20.28 -9.86 17.04
CA GLU A 118 -21.42 -10.77 16.90
C GLU A 118 -21.21 -11.78 15.77
N ILE A 119 -20.80 -11.32 14.58
CA ILE A 119 -20.50 -12.20 13.44
C ILE A 119 -19.40 -13.20 13.82
N LEU A 120 -18.32 -12.72 14.45
CA LEU A 120 -17.18 -13.56 14.85
C LEU A 120 -17.49 -14.49 16.02
N LYS A 121 -18.52 -14.20 16.81
CA LYS A 121 -19.03 -15.09 17.86
C LYS A 121 -19.80 -16.25 17.25
N GLU A 122 -20.57 -16.01 16.20
CA GLU A 122 -21.29 -17.04 15.46
C GLU A 122 -20.33 -17.90 14.63
N ASP A 123 -19.41 -17.26 13.89
CA ASP A 123 -18.37 -17.91 13.11
C ASP A 123 -17.01 -17.21 13.29
N PRO A 124 -16.13 -17.76 14.15
CA PRO A 124 -14.80 -17.21 14.35
C PRO A 124 -13.89 -17.31 13.13
N THR A 125 -14.25 -18.07 12.09
CA THR A 125 -13.37 -18.35 10.95
C THR A 125 -13.49 -17.33 9.82
N VAL A 126 -14.47 -16.41 9.89
CA VAL A 126 -14.71 -15.38 8.87
C VAL A 126 -13.55 -14.38 8.80
N PHE A 127 -12.59 -14.67 7.93
CA PHE A 127 -11.32 -13.96 7.85
C PHE A 127 -11.48 -12.51 7.38
N SER A 128 -12.41 -12.26 6.45
CA SER A 128 -12.70 -10.93 5.92
C SER A 128 -13.16 -9.97 7.02
N ILE A 129 -13.98 -10.45 7.97
CA ILE A 129 -14.51 -9.65 9.08
C ILE A 129 -13.45 -9.39 10.14
N ARG A 130 -12.60 -10.36 10.48
CA ARG A 130 -11.46 -10.12 11.38
C ARG A 130 -10.54 -9.02 10.85
N LYS A 131 -10.24 -9.04 9.55
CA LYS A 131 -9.44 -7.96 8.94
C LYS A 131 -10.16 -6.62 8.94
N ARG A 132 -11.46 -6.57 8.62
CA ARG A 132 -12.25 -5.32 8.74
C ARG A 132 -12.23 -4.78 10.17
N ARG A 133 -12.40 -5.65 11.17
CA ARG A 133 -12.31 -5.31 12.59
C ARG A 133 -10.94 -4.72 12.94
N ALA A 134 -9.84 -5.34 12.51
CA ALA A 134 -8.49 -4.82 12.72
C ALA A 134 -8.30 -3.42 12.09
N ALA A 135 -8.81 -3.22 10.86
CA ALA A 135 -8.77 -1.94 10.15
C ALA A 135 -9.60 -0.85 10.86
N LEU A 136 -10.79 -1.20 11.36
CA LEU A 136 -11.66 -0.29 12.11
C LEU A 136 -11.04 0.09 13.46
N LEU A 137 -10.44 -0.86 14.20
CA LEU A 137 -9.70 -0.56 15.43
C LEU A 137 -8.57 0.44 15.16
N ARG A 138 -7.84 0.26 14.05
CA ARG A 138 -6.80 1.20 13.62
C ARG A 138 -7.37 2.58 13.32
N SER A 139 -8.47 2.70 12.57
CA SER A 139 -9.06 3.99 12.21
C SER A 139 -9.59 4.75 13.45
N MET A 140 -10.04 4.01 14.47
CA MET A 140 -10.46 4.54 15.76
C MET A 140 -9.29 4.90 16.69
N GLY A 141 -8.03 4.72 16.28
CA GLY A 141 -6.85 4.98 17.10
C GLY A 141 -6.55 3.90 18.16
N LYS A 142 -7.29 2.79 18.18
CA LYS A 142 -7.07 1.63 19.07
C LYS A 142 -5.94 0.75 18.52
N VAL A 143 -4.75 1.33 18.38
CA VAL A 143 -3.60 0.72 17.69
C VAL A 143 -3.14 -0.59 18.36
N SER A 144 -3.11 -0.65 19.69
CA SER A 144 -2.71 -1.85 20.44
C SER A 144 -3.65 -3.03 20.21
N GLU A 145 -4.96 -2.78 20.21
CA GLU A 145 -5.99 -3.79 19.94
C GLU A 145 -5.91 -4.27 18.47
N SER A 146 -5.69 -3.35 17.53
CA SER A 146 -5.48 -3.67 16.12
C SER A 146 -4.27 -4.59 15.92
N VAL A 147 -3.13 -4.27 16.54
CA VAL A 147 -1.92 -5.13 16.50
C VAL A 147 -2.20 -6.52 17.05
N GLN A 148 -2.90 -6.64 18.17
CA GLN A 148 -3.25 -7.96 18.73
C GLN A 148 -4.13 -8.76 17.76
N GLU A 149 -5.07 -8.12 17.08
CA GLU A 149 -5.93 -8.78 16.11
C GLU A 149 -5.14 -9.23 14.87
N LEU A 150 -4.24 -8.38 14.35
CA LEU A 150 -3.36 -8.73 13.22
C LEU A 150 -2.42 -9.90 13.57
N VAL A 151 -1.87 -9.95 14.78
CA VAL A 151 -1.04 -11.08 15.22
C VAL A 151 -1.86 -12.37 15.27
N ARG A 152 -3.07 -12.35 15.83
CA ARG A 152 -3.97 -13.53 15.83
C ARG A 152 -4.35 -13.99 14.43
N LEU A 153 -4.51 -13.04 13.50
CA LEU A 153 -4.77 -13.36 12.09
C LEU A 153 -3.58 -14.13 11.48
N LEU A 154 -2.35 -13.74 11.81
CA LEU A 154 -1.13 -14.40 11.34
C LEU A 154 -0.88 -15.76 12.01
N ASP A 155 -1.33 -15.96 13.25
CA ASP A 155 -1.31 -17.28 13.91
C ASP A 155 -2.15 -18.31 13.12
N VAL A 156 -3.21 -17.86 12.44
CA VAL A 156 -4.09 -18.70 11.62
C VAL A 156 -3.64 -18.76 10.16
N SER A 157 -3.20 -17.63 9.60
CA SER A 157 -2.80 -17.49 8.20
C SER A 157 -1.43 -16.82 8.08
N PRO A 158 -0.34 -17.56 8.33
CA PRO A 158 1.03 -16.99 8.34
C PRO A 158 1.51 -16.58 6.94
N THR A 159 0.85 -17.04 5.87
CA THR A 159 1.19 -16.70 4.49
C THR A 159 0.44 -15.47 3.98
N ASP A 160 -0.34 -14.80 4.82
CA ASP A 160 -1.07 -13.62 4.41
C ASP A 160 -0.18 -12.37 4.44
N ALA A 161 0.43 -12.09 3.28
CA ALA A 161 1.32 -10.96 3.12
C ALA A 161 0.63 -9.60 3.34
N GLU A 162 -0.68 -9.52 3.20
CA GLU A 162 -1.43 -8.27 3.48
C GLU A 162 -1.43 -7.96 4.98
N THR A 163 -1.75 -8.95 5.82
CA THR A 163 -1.72 -8.78 7.27
C THR A 163 -0.32 -8.50 7.79
N TRP A 164 0.72 -9.12 7.23
CA TRP A 164 2.10 -8.78 7.55
C TRP A 164 2.45 -7.33 7.19
N ALA A 165 2.03 -6.84 6.01
CA ALA A 165 2.28 -5.46 5.59
C ALA A 165 1.52 -4.45 6.48
N GLU A 166 0.28 -4.74 6.85
CA GLU A 166 -0.49 -3.90 7.77
C GLU A 166 0.13 -3.84 9.16
N LEU A 167 0.60 -4.98 9.67
CA LEU A 167 1.29 -5.06 10.95
C LEU A 167 2.61 -4.27 10.93
N ALA A 168 3.36 -4.35 9.83
CA ALA A 168 4.56 -3.54 9.64
C ALA A 168 4.25 -2.04 9.72
N ASP A 169 3.20 -1.57 9.04
CA ASP A 169 2.78 -0.17 9.10
C ASP A 169 2.39 0.27 10.52
N MET A 170 1.73 -0.60 11.29
CA MET A 170 1.42 -0.35 12.71
C MET A 170 2.67 -0.22 13.56
N TYR A 171 3.69 -1.04 13.32
CA TYR A 171 4.96 -0.94 14.02
C TYR A 171 5.75 0.31 13.61
N VAL A 172 5.73 0.71 12.33
CA VAL A 172 6.33 1.96 11.88
C VAL A 172 5.71 3.17 12.57
N GLN A 173 4.37 3.21 12.70
CA GLN A 173 3.67 4.31 13.38
C GLN A 173 4.04 4.43 14.86
N GLN A 174 4.33 3.30 15.51
CA GLN A 174 4.81 3.25 16.90
C GLN A 174 6.32 3.48 17.02
N GLY A 175 7.05 3.57 15.90
CA GLY A 175 8.51 3.69 15.89
C GLY A 175 9.26 2.42 16.26
N LEU A 176 8.57 1.26 16.20
CA LEU A 176 9.09 -0.08 16.46
C LEU A 176 9.67 -0.68 15.18
N TYR A 177 10.80 -0.12 14.72
CA TYR A 177 11.30 -0.41 13.37
C TYR A 177 11.83 -1.83 13.16
N GLU A 178 12.39 -2.47 14.20
CA GLU A 178 12.90 -3.85 14.08
C GLU A 178 11.75 -4.84 13.82
N GLN A 179 10.64 -4.70 14.54
CA GLN A 179 9.43 -5.48 14.32
C GLN A 179 8.82 -5.21 12.94
N ALA A 180 8.85 -3.94 12.49
CA ALA A 180 8.39 -3.59 11.14
C ALA A 180 9.27 -4.21 10.03
N VAL A 181 10.59 -4.23 10.22
CA VAL A 181 11.54 -4.91 9.31
C VAL A 181 11.19 -6.39 9.21
N TYR A 182 11.05 -7.07 10.35
CA TYR A 182 10.69 -8.49 10.37
C TYR A 182 9.39 -8.76 9.60
N CYS A 183 8.35 -7.97 9.84
CA CYS A 183 7.07 -8.13 9.15
C CYS A 183 7.21 -7.94 7.62
N LEU A 184 7.99 -6.96 7.17
CA LEU A 184 8.24 -6.74 5.74
C LEU A 184 9.13 -7.81 5.11
N GLU A 185 10.03 -8.42 5.88
CA GLU A 185 10.79 -9.58 5.42
C GLU A 185 9.87 -10.79 5.20
N GLU A 186 8.92 -11.05 6.11
CA GLU A 186 7.90 -12.09 5.93
C GLU A 186 7.02 -11.82 4.69
N VAL A 187 6.66 -10.56 4.42
CA VAL A 187 5.99 -10.18 3.16
C VAL A 187 6.82 -10.60 1.95
N LEU A 188 8.15 -10.39 1.99
CA LEU A 188 9.05 -10.72 0.90
C LEU A 188 9.37 -12.22 0.80
N VAL A 189 9.22 -12.99 1.88
CA VAL A 189 9.24 -14.46 1.82
C VAL A 189 8.06 -14.97 1.00
N VAL A 190 6.86 -14.41 1.22
CA VAL A 190 5.65 -14.77 0.47
C VAL A 190 5.69 -14.20 -0.96
N MET A 191 6.14 -12.96 -1.12
CA MET A 191 6.13 -12.20 -2.38
C MET A 191 7.52 -11.62 -2.72
N PRO A 192 8.48 -12.46 -3.16
CA PRO A 192 9.89 -12.03 -3.32
C PRO A 192 10.11 -10.96 -4.39
N ASN A 193 9.21 -10.84 -5.36
CA ASN A 193 9.29 -9.89 -6.47
C ASN A 193 8.42 -8.63 -6.24
N ALA A 194 7.88 -8.42 -5.04
CA ALA A 194 7.11 -7.22 -4.70
C ALA A 194 8.05 -6.00 -4.57
N TRP A 195 8.31 -5.33 -5.70
CA TRP A 195 9.20 -4.16 -5.78
C TRP A 195 8.82 -3.04 -4.80
N ASN A 196 7.53 -2.82 -4.57
CA ASN A 196 6.99 -1.84 -3.64
C ASN A 196 7.36 -2.19 -2.19
N MET A 197 7.35 -3.48 -1.85
CA MET A 197 7.69 -3.96 -0.52
C MET A 197 9.21 -3.90 -0.26
N HIS A 198 10.03 -4.11 -1.29
CA HIS A 198 11.48 -3.80 -1.21
C HIS A 198 11.73 -2.32 -0.92
N ALA A 199 11.05 -1.41 -1.61
CA ALA A 199 11.18 0.02 -1.30
C ALA A 199 10.67 0.36 0.10
N ARG A 200 9.52 -0.20 0.52
CA ARG A 200 8.97 0.01 1.86
C ARG A 200 9.94 -0.46 2.94
N LEU A 201 10.57 -1.62 2.75
CA LEU A 201 11.61 -2.11 3.64
C LEU A 201 12.83 -1.17 3.66
N GLY A 202 13.24 -0.67 2.49
CA GLY A 202 14.28 0.36 2.37
C GLY A 202 13.95 1.63 3.15
N GLU A 203 12.70 2.09 3.14
CA GLU A 203 12.24 3.22 3.96
C GLU A 203 12.34 2.95 5.45
N VAL A 204 11.92 1.76 5.90
CA VAL A 204 11.98 1.41 7.32
C VAL A 204 13.42 1.35 7.80
N PHE A 205 14.34 0.74 7.03
CA PHE A 205 15.77 0.77 7.36
C PHE A 205 16.33 2.20 7.38
N TYR A 206 15.93 3.05 6.43
CA TYR A 206 16.33 4.46 6.44
C TYR A 206 15.87 5.14 7.74
N LEU A 207 14.59 5.02 8.11
CA LEU A 207 14.04 5.61 9.34
C LEU A 207 14.71 5.06 10.61
N ALA A 208 14.99 3.75 10.67
CA ALA A 208 15.70 3.14 11.78
C ALA A 208 17.12 3.71 11.92
N SER A 209 17.84 3.85 10.80
CA SER A 209 19.21 4.36 10.79
C SER A 209 19.32 5.83 11.22
N GLN A 210 18.27 6.64 11.02
CA GLN A 210 18.26 8.05 11.48
C GLN A 210 18.27 8.17 13.02
N ARG A 211 17.89 7.12 13.75
CA ARG A 211 17.91 7.08 15.22
C ARG A 211 19.19 6.47 15.79
N GLN A 212 20.03 5.90 14.93
CA GLN A 212 21.27 5.25 15.32
C GLN A 212 22.47 6.17 15.01
N GLU A 213 23.61 5.91 15.65
CA GLU A 213 24.85 6.63 15.41
C GLU A 213 26.00 5.67 15.11
N GLY A 214 27.02 6.17 14.40
CA GLY A 214 28.25 5.42 14.15
C GLY A 214 28.05 4.22 13.22
N GLY A 215 28.52 3.04 13.65
CA GLY A 215 28.57 1.83 12.82
C GLY A 215 27.20 1.28 12.46
N ASP A 216 26.24 1.34 13.38
CA ASP A 216 24.90 0.80 13.16
C ASP A 216 24.10 1.65 12.16
N GLN A 217 24.26 2.97 12.22
CA GLN A 217 23.73 3.88 11.21
C GLN A 217 24.27 3.55 9.81
N LEU A 218 25.57 3.29 9.70
CA LEU A 218 26.19 2.92 8.41
C LEU A 218 25.63 1.60 7.87
N LYS A 219 25.43 0.60 8.73
CA LYS A 219 24.82 -0.69 8.37
C LYS A 219 23.37 -0.50 7.88
N GLY A 220 22.56 0.23 8.64
CA GLY A 220 21.16 0.50 8.31
C GLY A 220 20.99 1.27 6.99
N LEU A 221 21.81 2.31 6.76
CA LEU A 221 21.81 3.04 5.49
C LEU A 221 22.28 2.18 4.31
N SER A 222 23.25 1.29 4.53
CA SER A 222 23.72 0.36 3.51
C SER A 222 22.63 -0.64 3.11
N GLU A 223 21.88 -1.16 4.08
CA GLU A 223 20.76 -2.07 3.82
C GLU A 223 19.59 -1.36 3.14
N SER A 224 19.24 -0.16 3.61
CA SER A 224 18.26 0.70 2.96
C SER A 224 18.59 0.92 1.47
N MET A 225 19.85 1.25 1.16
CA MET A 225 20.31 1.43 -0.22
C MET A 225 20.13 0.15 -1.04
N ARG A 226 20.53 -1.02 -0.51
CA ARG A 226 20.39 -2.31 -1.20
C ARG A 226 18.92 -2.62 -1.52
N ARG A 227 18.00 -2.37 -0.58
CA ARG A 227 16.57 -2.61 -0.77
C ARG A 227 15.96 -1.67 -1.81
N PHE A 228 16.36 -0.40 -1.84
CA PHE A 228 15.96 0.51 -2.93
C PHE A 228 16.54 0.08 -4.28
N CYS A 229 17.80 -0.36 -4.33
CA CYS A 229 18.39 -0.92 -5.55
C CYS A 229 17.60 -2.14 -6.06
N ARG A 230 17.22 -3.06 -5.16
CA ARG A 230 16.40 -4.23 -5.53
C ARG A 230 15.02 -3.82 -6.02
N SER A 231 14.41 -2.80 -5.41
CA SER A 231 13.12 -2.26 -5.85
C SER A 231 13.17 -1.76 -7.29
N ILE A 232 14.16 -0.93 -7.64
CA ILE A 232 14.29 -0.37 -9.00
C ILE A 232 14.77 -1.40 -10.02
N GLU A 233 15.52 -2.42 -9.60
CA GLU A 233 15.90 -3.54 -10.46
C GLU A 233 14.66 -4.33 -10.91
N LEU A 234 13.69 -4.52 -9.99
CA LEU A 234 12.43 -5.18 -10.28
C LEU A 234 11.44 -4.27 -11.02
N CYS A 235 11.53 -2.95 -10.86
CA CYS A 235 10.68 -1.95 -11.53
C CYS A 235 11.43 -0.64 -11.81
N ASP A 236 11.93 -0.48 -13.05
CA ASP A 236 12.77 0.66 -13.47
C ASP A 236 12.03 2.00 -13.54
N ASP A 237 10.69 2.01 -13.50
CA ASP A 237 9.90 3.25 -13.51
C ASP A 237 9.29 3.57 -12.13
N TYR A 238 9.75 2.91 -11.07
CA TYR A 238 9.23 3.17 -9.74
C TYR A 238 9.84 4.41 -9.08
N LEU A 239 9.17 5.56 -9.22
CA LEU A 239 9.62 6.86 -8.70
C LEU A 239 10.03 6.83 -7.23
N ARG A 240 9.26 6.15 -6.38
CA ARG A 240 9.53 6.11 -4.94
C ARG A 240 10.79 5.28 -4.61
N GLY A 241 11.10 4.28 -5.43
CA GLY A 241 12.37 3.55 -5.38
C GLY A 241 13.57 4.47 -5.61
N TYR A 242 13.56 5.29 -6.67
CA TYR A 242 14.63 6.25 -6.94
C TYR A 242 14.67 7.41 -5.93
N TYR A 243 13.52 7.87 -5.45
CA TYR A 243 13.43 8.90 -4.42
C TYR A 243 14.14 8.46 -3.13
N GLY A 244 13.79 7.26 -2.65
CA GLY A 244 14.43 6.64 -1.49
C GLY A 244 15.91 6.36 -1.71
N LEU A 245 16.29 5.88 -2.90
CA LEU A 245 17.70 5.67 -3.26
C LEU A 245 18.50 6.98 -3.19
N LYS A 246 17.98 8.08 -3.73
CA LYS A 246 18.66 9.39 -3.70
C LYS A 246 18.84 9.90 -2.27
N LEU A 247 17.81 9.81 -1.43
CA LEU A 247 17.89 10.22 -0.02
C LEU A 247 18.90 9.39 0.76
N THR A 248 18.84 8.08 0.60
CA THR A 248 19.68 7.13 1.33
C THR A 248 21.13 7.28 0.93
N THR A 249 21.43 7.30 -0.37
CA THR A 249 22.80 7.51 -0.87
C THR A 249 23.36 8.87 -0.48
N GLY A 250 22.54 9.92 -0.44
CA GLY A 250 22.95 11.24 0.04
C GLY A 250 23.36 11.23 1.52
N SER A 251 22.56 10.57 2.37
CA SER A 251 22.90 10.40 3.79
C SER A 251 24.13 9.52 3.99
N LEU A 252 24.21 8.43 3.22
CA LEU A 252 25.31 7.48 3.29
C LEU A 252 26.66 8.09 2.88
N LEU A 253 26.68 8.99 1.88
CA LEU A 253 27.89 9.74 1.51
C LEU A 253 28.39 10.62 2.65
N LEU A 254 27.48 11.32 3.34
CA LEU A 254 27.85 12.15 4.49
C LEU A 254 28.45 11.32 5.62
N THR A 255 27.86 10.15 5.91
CA THR A 255 28.37 9.22 6.94
C THR A 255 29.74 8.63 6.55
N LEU A 256 29.92 8.22 5.30
CA LEU A 256 31.17 7.63 4.81
C LEU A 256 32.32 8.65 4.73
N GLU A 257 32.04 9.86 4.26
CA GLU A 257 33.06 10.92 4.14
C GLU A 257 33.42 11.53 5.51
N GLY A 258 32.48 11.53 6.47
CA GLY A 258 32.72 11.97 7.85
C GLY A 258 33.45 10.93 8.74
N ALA A 259 33.50 9.67 8.33
CA ALA A 259 34.17 8.61 9.08
C ALA A 259 35.71 8.71 8.95
N ALA A 260 36.37 9.33 9.93
CA ALA A 260 37.82 9.60 9.93
C ALA A 260 38.75 8.37 9.92
N LYS A 261 38.23 7.13 9.93
CA LYS A 261 39.02 5.90 9.80
C LYS A 261 38.26 4.85 8.99
N PRO A 262 38.93 4.10 8.09
CA PRO A 262 38.32 2.96 7.43
C PRO A 262 38.01 1.91 8.51
N GLN A 263 36.73 1.73 8.84
CA GLN A 263 36.30 0.60 9.63
C GLN A 263 36.56 -0.66 8.80
N LYS A 264 37.49 -1.51 9.27
CA LYS A 264 37.62 -2.88 8.79
C LYS A 264 36.40 -3.64 9.28
N SER A 265 35.30 -3.59 8.54
CA SER A 265 34.19 -4.54 8.74
C SER A 265 34.59 -5.85 8.06
N SER A 266 34.78 -6.91 8.83
CA SER A 266 34.79 -8.25 8.27
C SER A 266 33.41 -8.55 7.72
N SER A 267 33.31 -8.93 6.44
CA SER A 267 32.09 -9.54 5.93
C SER A 267 31.97 -10.94 6.53
N ASP A 268 30.91 -11.22 7.28
CA ASP A 268 30.57 -12.57 7.70
C ASP A 268 29.34 -13.04 6.91
N PRO A 269 29.53 -13.94 5.91
CA PRO A 269 28.44 -14.46 5.10
C PRO A 269 27.40 -15.24 5.90
N VAL A 270 27.75 -15.74 7.10
CA VAL A 270 26.86 -16.54 7.95
C VAL A 270 25.89 -15.66 8.73
N THR A 271 26.32 -14.46 9.14
CA THR A 271 25.46 -13.47 9.81
C THR A 271 24.78 -12.50 8.85
N GLY A 272 25.12 -12.55 7.56
CA GLY A 272 24.59 -11.62 6.54
C GLY A 272 25.21 -10.21 6.61
N ASP A 273 26.26 -10.00 7.41
CA ASP A 273 26.95 -8.72 7.52
C ASP A 273 27.78 -8.48 6.24
N LEU A 274 27.20 -7.71 5.31
CA LEU A 274 27.88 -7.25 4.10
C LEU A 274 28.79 -6.05 4.40
N ALA A 275 29.95 -6.01 3.73
CA ALA A 275 30.85 -4.86 3.82
C ALA A 275 30.15 -3.56 3.37
N PRO A 276 30.51 -2.40 3.97
CA PRO A 276 30.04 -1.10 3.53
C PRO A 276 30.34 -0.87 2.04
N PRO A 277 29.43 -0.22 1.31
CA PRO A 277 29.63 0.06 -0.10
C PRO A 277 30.75 1.09 -0.31
N SER A 278 31.41 1.02 -1.48
CA SER A 278 32.43 2.00 -1.83
C SER A 278 31.81 3.38 -2.08
N ILE A 279 32.52 4.44 -1.68
CA ILE A 279 32.08 5.85 -1.90
C ILE A 279 31.79 6.11 -3.39
N GLU A 280 32.60 5.55 -4.29
CA GLU A 280 32.40 5.70 -5.73
C GLU A 280 31.09 5.05 -6.21
N SER A 281 30.78 3.84 -5.75
CA SER A 281 29.53 3.15 -6.06
C SER A 281 28.32 3.94 -5.56
N VAL A 282 28.38 4.44 -4.31
CA VAL A 282 27.30 5.24 -3.73
C VAL A 282 27.09 6.54 -4.52
N ARG A 283 28.17 7.21 -4.94
CA ARG A 283 28.10 8.43 -5.76
C ARG A 283 27.46 8.17 -7.14
N LYS A 284 27.84 7.07 -7.81
CA LYS A 284 27.24 6.64 -9.08
C LYS A 284 25.74 6.36 -8.94
N LEU A 285 25.34 5.65 -7.88
CA LEU A 285 23.92 5.39 -7.59
C LEU A 285 23.15 6.67 -7.30
N ASN A 286 23.72 7.61 -6.55
CA ASN A 286 23.09 8.91 -6.29
C ASN A 286 22.87 9.72 -7.58
N GLN A 287 23.86 9.72 -8.47
CA GLN A 287 23.77 10.38 -9.79
C GLN A 287 22.72 9.70 -10.68
N ALA A 288 22.71 8.36 -10.74
CA ALA A 288 21.72 7.60 -11.50
C ALA A 288 20.29 7.89 -11.02
N ALA A 289 20.06 7.88 -9.69
CA ALA A 289 18.77 8.23 -9.12
C ALA A 289 18.36 9.67 -9.42
N THR A 290 19.32 10.61 -9.40
CA THR A 290 19.08 12.01 -9.75
C THR A 290 18.65 12.17 -11.21
N ALA A 291 19.36 11.51 -12.12
CA ALA A 291 19.06 11.57 -13.55
C ALA A 291 17.67 10.98 -13.86
N LYS A 292 17.37 9.79 -13.32
CA LYS A 292 16.08 9.12 -13.54
C LYS A 292 14.91 9.90 -12.92
N LEU A 293 15.05 10.46 -11.72
CA LEU A 293 14.01 11.33 -11.14
C LEU A 293 13.75 12.56 -12.03
N GLY A 294 14.81 13.20 -12.54
CA GLY A 294 14.68 14.32 -13.47
C GLY A 294 13.98 13.94 -14.78
N GLU A 295 14.27 12.75 -15.30
CA GLU A 295 13.58 12.18 -16.45
C GLU A 295 12.09 11.97 -16.18
N ILE A 296 11.73 11.30 -15.08
CA ILE A 296 10.33 11.06 -14.70
C ILE A 296 9.57 12.39 -14.61
N ILE A 297 10.11 13.37 -13.87
CA ILE A 297 9.48 14.69 -13.69
C ILE A 297 9.28 15.40 -15.04
N ARG A 298 10.28 15.33 -15.94
CA ARG A 298 10.20 15.97 -17.26
C ARG A 298 9.12 15.32 -18.13
N ARG A 299 9.09 13.99 -18.21
CA ARG A 299 8.13 13.25 -19.05
C ARG A 299 6.69 13.42 -18.58
N VAL A 300 6.47 13.33 -17.26
CA VAL A 300 5.18 13.62 -16.62
C VAL A 300 4.77 15.07 -16.89
N GLY A 301 5.68 16.03 -16.71
CA GLY A 301 5.40 17.45 -16.96
C GLY A 301 5.09 17.79 -18.42
N SER A 302 5.60 17.00 -19.38
CA SER A 302 5.26 17.15 -20.80
C SER A 302 3.96 16.46 -21.22
N GLY A 303 3.30 15.72 -20.32
CA GLY A 303 2.10 14.93 -20.66
C GLY A 303 2.38 13.80 -21.65
N GLU A 304 3.58 13.20 -21.59
CA GLU A 304 3.95 12.09 -22.46
C GLU A 304 3.02 10.87 -22.19
N LYS A 305 2.50 10.24 -23.26
CA LYS A 305 1.60 9.09 -23.11
C LYS A 305 2.30 7.95 -22.36
N GLY A 306 1.62 7.37 -21.37
CA GLY A 306 2.15 6.30 -20.52
C GLY A 306 2.85 6.76 -19.25
N TRP A 307 2.91 8.08 -19.00
CA TRP A 307 3.51 8.69 -17.80
C TRP A 307 2.47 9.35 -16.87
N ASP A 308 1.20 8.97 -16.98
CA ASP A 308 0.06 9.50 -16.21
C ASP A 308 -0.22 8.72 -14.90
N GLY A 309 0.52 7.63 -14.64
CA GLY A 309 0.34 6.78 -13.46
C GLY A 309 0.96 7.31 -12.16
N TYR A 310 1.70 8.42 -12.20
CA TYR A 310 2.38 8.95 -11.02
C TYR A 310 1.47 9.86 -10.19
N ASN A 311 1.61 9.80 -8.87
CA ASN A 311 0.91 10.72 -7.97
C ASN A 311 1.53 12.13 -8.05
N GLU A 312 0.71 13.14 -8.27
CA GLU A 312 1.15 14.55 -8.34
C GLU A 312 1.94 15.00 -7.11
N ALA A 313 1.53 14.55 -5.92
CA ALA A 313 2.22 14.85 -4.67
C ALA A 313 3.63 14.25 -4.64
N GLU A 314 3.81 13.03 -5.15
CA GLU A 314 5.11 12.38 -5.23
C GLU A 314 6.02 13.06 -6.26
N ILE A 315 5.47 13.47 -7.40
CA ILE A 315 6.20 14.24 -8.42
C ILE A 315 6.67 15.59 -7.86
N LYS A 316 5.80 16.28 -7.13
CA LYS A 316 6.16 17.53 -6.45
C LYS A 316 7.27 17.32 -5.42
N ALA A 317 7.14 16.29 -4.58
CA ALA A 317 8.16 15.96 -3.58
C ALA A 317 9.52 15.61 -4.23
N ALA A 318 9.50 14.86 -5.34
CA ALA A 318 10.70 14.53 -6.10
C ALA A 318 11.37 15.79 -6.68
N ARG A 319 10.58 16.74 -7.21
CA ARG A 319 11.09 18.02 -7.71
C ARG A 319 11.77 18.82 -6.60
N GLU A 320 11.11 18.99 -5.45
CA GLU A 320 11.67 19.68 -4.30
C GLU A 320 12.97 19.03 -3.80
N LEU A 321 13.07 17.70 -3.85
CA LEU A 321 14.30 16.97 -3.49
C LEU A 321 15.46 17.29 -4.44
N LEU A 322 15.21 17.39 -5.75
CA LEU A 322 16.24 17.75 -6.73
C LEU A 322 16.69 19.20 -6.57
N GLU A 323 15.74 20.13 -6.34
CA GLU A 323 16.01 21.56 -6.16
C GLU A 323 16.85 21.84 -4.90
N LYS A 324 16.53 21.20 -3.77
CA LYS A 324 17.33 21.29 -2.54
C LYS A 324 18.77 20.80 -2.73
N GLY A 325 18.97 19.80 -3.58
CA GLY A 325 20.30 19.32 -3.95
C GLY A 325 21.11 20.35 -4.73
N ALA A 326 20.48 21.04 -5.70
CA ALA A 326 21.13 22.07 -6.51
C ALA A 326 21.57 23.28 -5.65
N GLN A 327 20.70 23.76 -4.76
CA GLN A 327 21.00 24.92 -3.90
C GLN A 327 22.15 24.68 -2.90
N LYS A 328 22.42 23.43 -2.52
CA LYS A 328 23.54 23.05 -1.65
C LYS A 328 24.89 23.05 -2.37
N ILE A 329 24.90 22.99 -3.71
CA ILE A 329 26.13 22.96 -4.53
C ILE A 329 26.57 24.40 -4.87
N GLU A 330 25.63 25.36 -4.92
CA GLU A 330 25.88 26.76 -5.25
C GLU A 330 26.32 27.64 -4.05
N ARG A 331 26.39 27.09 -2.83
CA ARG A 331 26.84 27.78 -1.61
C ARG A 331 28.19 27.26 -1.13
#